data_AF-A0A0D2B747-F1
#
_entry.id   AF-A0A0D2B747-F1
#
_cell.length_a   1.000
_cell.length_b   1.000
_cell.length_c   1.000
_cell.angle_alpha   90.00
_cell.angle_beta   90.00
_cell.angle_gamma   90.00
#
_symmetry.space_group_name_H-M   'P 1'
#
loop_
_entity.id
_entity.type
_entity.pdbx_description
1 polymer ?
#
loop_
_entity_poly.entity_id
_entity_poly.type
_entity_poly.pdbx_seq_one_letter_code
_entity_poly.pdbx_strand_id
1 'polypeptide(L)'
;MSLTAPTILASPDVNAIKTTTDIYHDLFGDEDIQSTENGQRTALSSAMSVELDCITQTSPDTSSIQSIDKADILPTLHLPRFIKSLPSHLDEDDLRYLQARGCFTFLSADLEKIVIRRYAEFIHPLVPVLDFDEFVDIVFGDLQKKLSLLLYHAVMCAGLAAVDIQTILDHGFESKVAARKQYYTKAKVLFDMDVETDRLVACQAAMLLISWGSYEHSRDPFYWMGIAISEACSLRIHRPEADTNLPKNEQRLRQRIWWTIIMKECDVCLTLGRPPRISPHRTPLPQHDAFTNTSQLSNYSHLPETGKLRRDPWIQRRLEMAYIEKAKLATVIYRILRFSSSNDDFVSCQKNRNARIWQLESELKDWRLQLPMELTSFDTALNLSEDADRSLQMTMSILHLTQLMALIMLHKSEVSVATWTKCLQIGEDWFEDNEALNAQGHTKSVRQAAHEITAIHKTLHEQQLTPSLPTTCIATVCTAVFVHLLDARSTEGSIRNSALEHLDTCLTILHELGHMNEAATDITRIVESAVRAVGGGSSAASTGQENAASPTGTAGSTRSRFTNDGQCGTPSFMEGVVPDQPPNQHTHGTSSPSRDAFGAAFEFGGQDLFYGVENFFDFELIESVSLLAGA
;
A
#
# COMPACT_ATOMS: atom_id res chain seq x y z
N MET A 1 -29.65 -37.90 49.97
CA MET A 1 -29.02 -39.14 50.46
C MET A 1 -28.17 -39.66 49.31
N SER A 2 -26.88 -39.94 49.38
CA SER A 2 -25.81 -39.81 50.36
C SER A 2 -24.55 -40.09 49.52
N LEU A 3 -23.58 -39.17 49.45
CA LEU A 3 -22.17 -39.32 49.85
C LEU A 3 -21.54 -40.66 49.42
N THR A 4 -20.42 -40.68 48.69
CA THR A 4 -19.09 -40.42 49.27
C THR A 4 -18.00 -40.10 48.24
N ALA A 5 -17.15 -39.13 48.57
CA ALA A 5 -15.73 -39.03 48.16
C ALA A 5 -14.84 -39.63 49.31
N PRO A 6 -13.49 -39.55 49.36
CA PRO A 6 -12.45 -39.07 48.42
C PRO A 6 -11.22 -40.04 48.32
N THR A 7 -10.14 -39.69 47.59
CA THR A 7 -8.70 -39.75 48.02
C THR A 7 -7.76 -39.24 46.90
N ILE A 8 -6.71 -38.52 47.31
CA ILE A 8 -5.75 -37.67 46.58
C ILE A 8 -4.42 -38.41 46.32
N LEU A 9 -3.62 -37.91 45.35
CA LEU A 9 -2.16 -38.03 45.07
C LEU A 9 -1.88 -38.72 43.72
N ALA A 10 -1.05 -38.23 42.78
CA ALA A 10 -0.10 -37.13 42.71
C ALA A 10 0.21 -36.85 41.22
N SER A 11 0.76 -35.66 40.92
CA SER A 11 1.35 -35.29 39.62
C SER A 11 2.64 -36.10 39.33
N PRO A 12 3.06 -36.14 38.05
CA PRO A 12 4.23 -35.33 37.73
C PRO A 12 4.10 -34.54 36.41
N ASP A 13 4.82 -33.42 36.40
CA ASP A 13 5.11 -32.56 35.25
C ASP A 13 5.75 -33.33 34.08
N VAL A 14 5.29 -33.05 32.85
CA VAL A 14 6.14 -33.01 31.66
C VAL A 14 5.69 -31.87 30.75
N ASN A 15 6.52 -30.83 30.72
CA ASN A 15 6.52 -29.78 29.70
C ASN A 15 6.66 -30.39 28.29
N ALA A 16 5.70 -30.12 27.41
CA ALA A 16 5.89 -30.27 25.97
C ALA A 16 5.46 -28.96 25.30
N ILE A 17 6.46 -28.15 24.94
CA ILE A 17 6.33 -26.96 24.10
C ILE A 17 5.86 -27.44 22.71
N LYS A 18 4.56 -27.30 22.46
CA LYS A 18 3.98 -27.26 21.11
C LYS A 18 3.63 -25.81 20.83
N THR A 19 4.50 -25.07 20.13
CA THR A 19 4.16 -23.70 19.72
C THR A 19 5.05 -23.27 18.56
N THR A 20 4.57 -23.52 17.33
CA THR A 20 4.83 -22.68 16.15
C THR A 20 4.00 -23.12 14.94
N THR A 21 3.69 -24.42 14.80
CA THR A 21 3.04 -24.93 13.58
C THR A 21 1.52 -24.72 13.56
N ASP A 22 0.84 -24.74 14.71
CA ASP A 22 -0.63 -24.64 14.79
C ASP A 22 -1.15 -23.21 14.55
N ILE A 23 -0.30 -22.17 14.61
CA ILE A 23 -0.73 -20.77 14.38
C ILE A 23 -1.04 -20.53 12.88
N TYR A 24 -0.31 -21.21 11.98
CA TYR A 24 -0.45 -21.03 10.54
C TYR A 24 -1.65 -21.78 9.96
N HIS A 25 -2.05 -22.91 10.55
CA HIS A 25 -3.11 -23.75 9.96
C HIS A 25 -4.52 -23.15 10.09
N ASP A 26 -4.79 -22.36 11.15
CA ASP A 26 -6.08 -21.72 11.40
C ASP A 26 -6.29 -20.41 10.60
N LEU A 27 -5.20 -19.77 10.15
CA LEU A 27 -5.24 -18.46 9.47
C LEU A 27 -5.17 -18.58 7.94
N PHE A 28 -4.54 -19.64 7.44
CA PHE A 28 -4.27 -19.84 6.01
C PHE A 28 -5.01 -21.02 5.38
N GLY A 29 -5.73 -21.83 6.17
CA GLY A 29 -6.50 -22.96 5.69
C GLY A 29 -7.97 -22.63 5.43
N ASP A 30 -8.35 -22.54 4.16
CA ASP A 30 -9.71 -22.89 3.72
C ASP A 30 -9.57 -24.23 2.98
N GLU A 31 -10.13 -25.31 3.54
CA GLU A 31 -10.83 -26.37 2.79
C GLU A 31 -11.41 -27.47 3.69
N ASP A 32 -12.73 -27.68 3.57
CA ASP A 32 -13.40 -28.94 3.87
C ASP A 32 -12.92 -30.00 2.87
N ILE A 33 -11.89 -30.77 3.22
CA ILE A 33 -11.57 -32.03 2.55
C ILE A 33 -11.50 -33.14 3.59
N GLN A 34 -12.53 -34.01 3.53
CA GLN A 34 -12.48 -35.33 4.14
C GLN A 34 -11.40 -36.16 3.45
N SER A 35 -10.31 -36.48 4.16
CA SER A 35 -9.48 -37.62 3.80
C SER A 35 -8.77 -38.22 5.00
N THR A 36 -9.23 -39.43 5.31
CA THR A 36 -8.64 -40.59 5.97
C THR A 36 -7.16 -40.54 6.37
N GLU A 37 -6.94 -40.92 7.64
CA GLU A 37 -5.70 -41.33 8.26
C GLU A 37 -4.84 -42.28 7.41
N ASN A 38 -3.52 -42.05 7.39
CA ASN A 38 -2.52 -43.06 7.74
C ASN A 38 -1.16 -42.41 7.98
N GLY A 39 -0.53 -42.75 9.11
CA GLY A 39 0.66 -42.07 9.61
C GLY A 39 1.98 -42.64 9.11
N GLN A 40 3.05 -41.89 9.40
CA GLN A 40 4.27 -42.43 10.01
C GLN A 40 5.15 -41.27 10.49
N ARG A 41 5.44 -41.28 11.79
CA ARG A 41 6.44 -40.44 12.45
C ARG A 41 7.84 -40.93 12.09
N THR A 42 8.77 -40.03 11.84
CA THR A 42 10.19 -40.31 12.06
C THR A 42 10.88 -39.02 12.52
N ALA A 43 11.25 -39.00 13.79
CA ALA A 43 12.07 -37.97 14.41
C ALA A 43 13.55 -38.36 14.24
N LEU A 44 14.40 -37.42 13.86
CA LEU A 44 15.84 -37.51 14.07
C LEU A 44 16.38 -36.15 14.51
N SER A 45 16.75 -36.09 15.79
CA SER A 45 17.58 -35.04 16.38
C SER A 45 19.04 -35.38 16.10
N SER A 46 19.89 -34.39 15.81
CA SER A 46 21.31 -34.49 16.13
C SER A 46 21.91 -33.09 16.27
N ALA A 47 22.42 -32.82 17.47
CA ALA A 47 23.28 -31.72 17.82
C ALA A 47 24.73 -32.13 17.60
N MET A 48 25.60 -31.21 17.16
CA MET A 48 27.03 -31.27 17.44
C MET A 48 27.60 -29.86 17.62
N SER A 49 27.97 -29.58 18.86
CA SER A 49 28.89 -28.51 19.27
C SER A 49 30.32 -28.90 18.92
N VAL A 50 31.14 -27.94 18.52
CA VAL A 50 32.60 -28.09 18.48
C VAL A 50 33.21 -26.93 19.26
N GLU A 51 33.65 -27.24 20.49
CA GLU A 51 34.63 -26.46 21.25
C GLU A 51 36.02 -26.70 20.64
N LEU A 52 36.85 -25.65 20.58
CA LEU A 52 38.29 -25.83 20.41
C LEU A 52 39.05 -24.92 21.38
N ASP A 53 39.92 -25.57 22.15
CA ASP A 53 40.62 -25.08 23.32
C ASP A 53 41.72 -24.04 23.04
N CYS A 54 41.93 -23.28 24.10
CA CYS A 54 42.90 -22.22 24.32
C CYS A 54 44.36 -22.71 24.30
N ILE A 55 45.26 -21.93 23.67
CA ILE A 55 46.70 -22.01 23.93
C ILE A 55 47.17 -20.62 24.37
N THR A 56 47.67 -20.58 25.59
CA THR A 56 48.30 -19.44 26.28
C THR A 56 49.74 -19.25 25.79
N GLN A 57 50.10 -18.05 25.32
CA GLN A 57 51.50 -17.59 25.31
C GLN A 57 51.61 -16.08 25.63
N THR A 58 52.14 -15.83 26.83
CA THR A 58 53.02 -14.74 27.32
C THR A 58 53.27 -13.48 26.47
N SER A 59 52.99 -12.32 27.08
CA SER A 59 53.47 -10.97 26.72
C SER A 59 55.01 -10.83 26.86
N PRO A 60 55.62 -9.81 26.23
CA PRO A 60 55.96 -8.60 27.01
C PRO A 60 55.88 -7.24 26.26
N ASP A 61 55.77 -6.20 27.10
CA ASP A 61 56.24 -4.81 26.98
C ASP A 61 55.52 -3.75 26.11
N THR A 62 54.69 -2.99 26.83
CA THR A 62 54.61 -1.52 26.89
C THR A 62 55.36 -0.69 25.85
N SER A 63 54.59 -0.01 24.98
CA SER A 63 54.87 1.37 24.62
C SER A 63 53.57 2.19 24.60
N SER A 64 53.62 3.29 25.33
CA SER A 64 52.56 4.23 25.62
C SER A 64 52.01 4.91 24.36
N ILE A 65 50.77 4.56 23.98
CA ILE A 65 49.92 5.41 23.16
C ILE A 65 48.96 6.11 24.12
N GLN A 66 49.06 7.43 24.13
CA GLN A 66 48.26 8.34 24.94
C GLN A 66 46.77 7.96 24.83
N SER A 67 46.17 7.68 25.98
CA SER A 67 44.73 7.56 26.14
C SER A 67 44.08 8.88 25.74
N ILE A 68 43.57 8.95 24.51
CA ILE A 68 42.49 9.87 24.20
C ILE A 68 41.33 9.39 25.06
N ASP A 69 40.93 10.20 26.03
CA ASP A 69 39.79 9.93 26.91
C ASP A 69 38.59 9.49 26.05
N LYS A 70 38.19 8.23 26.19
CA LYS A 70 37.01 7.63 25.54
C LYS A 70 35.69 8.27 26.01
N ALA A 71 35.74 9.24 26.91
CA ALA A 71 34.58 9.87 27.54
C ALA A 71 34.03 11.10 26.78
N ASP A 72 34.70 11.59 25.73
CA ASP A 72 34.40 12.92 25.16
C ASP A 72 33.68 12.94 23.79
N ILE A 73 33.09 11.82 23.30
CA ILE A 73 32.44 11.79 21.96
C ILE A 73 31.01 11.20 21.96
N LEU A 74 30.31 11.10 23.10
CA LEU A 74 28.85 10.99 23.05
C LEU A 74 28.25 12.36 23.39
N PRO A 75 27.80 13.16 22.41
CA PRO A 75 27.00 14.33 22.70
C PRO A 75 25.85 13.88 23.59
N THR A 76 25.64 14.56 24.73
CA THR A 76 24.53 14.26 25.65
C THR A 76 23.24 14.06 24.87
N LEU A 77 22.80 12.80 24.78
CA LEU A 77 21.60 12.39 24.07
C LEU A 77 20.38 13.03 24.75
N HIS A 78 19.92 14.15 24.20
CA HIS A 78 18.80 14.89 24.79
C HIS A 78 17.47 14.38 24.25
N LEU A 79 16.93 13.35 24.90
CA LEU A 79 15.58 12.86 24.61
C LEU A 79 14.52 13.73 25.29
N PRO A 80 13.40 14.07 24.63
CA PRO A 80 12.25 14.68 25.27
C PRO A 80 11.76 13.85 26.46
N ARG A 81 11.26 14.52 27.50
CA ARG A 81 10.86 13.87 28.76
C ARG A 81 9.77 12.80 28.58
N PHE A 82 8.92 12.97 27.57
CA PHE A 82 7.84 12.05 27.22
C PHE A 82 8.32 10.80 26.48
N ILE A 83 9.59 10.70 26.06
CA ILE A 83 10.14 9.51 25.38
C ILE A 83 10.71 8.51 26.41
N LYS A 84 10.46 7.21 26.19
CA LYS A 84 11.04 6.10 26.96
C LYS A 84 12.57 6.18 26.95
N SER A 85 13.21 5.76 28.04
CA SER A 85 14.67 5.57 28.04
C SER A 85 15.06 4.50 27.03
N LEU A 86 16.24 4.65 26.43
CA LEU A 86 16.75 3.66 25.49
C LEU A 86 17.01 2.32 26.19
N PRO A 87 16.81 1.18 25.50
CA PRO A 87 17.12 -0.14 26.04
C PRO A 87 18.59 -0.28 26.43
N SER A 88 18.87 -1.08 27.45
CA SER A 88 20.23 -1.33 27.95
C SER A 88 21.07 -2.24 27.06
N HIS A 89 20.47 -2.89 26.05
CA HIS A 89 21.19 -3.77 25.13
C HIS A 89 21.92 -3.00 24.02
N LEU A 90 21.58 -1.74 23.79
CA LEU A 90 22.23 -0.90 22.80
C LEU A 90 23.60 -0.47 23.32
N ASP A 91 24.65 -0.80 22.58
CA ASP A 91 26.01 -0.40 22.91
C ASP A 91 26.35 1.01 22.39
N GLU A 92 27.59 1.46 22.59
CA GLU A 92 27.99 2.80 22.18
C GLU A 92 27.99 2.99 20.65
N ASP A 93 28.28 1.93 19.89
CA ASP A 93 28.32 1.98 18.43
C ASP A 93 26.91 1.99 17.85
N ASP A 94 25.98 1.24 18.45
CA ASP A 94 24.55 1.33 18.16
C ASP A 94 24.03 2.75 18.37
N LEU A 95 24.38 3.38 19.49
CA LEU A 95 23.96 4.75 19.81
C LEU A 95 24.56 5.78 18.83
N ARG A 96 25.83 5.63 18.44
CA ARG A 96 26.46 6.47 17.41
C ARG A 96 25.76 6.30 16.05
N TYR A 97 25.43 5.07 15.68
CA TYR A 97 24.71 4.79 14.44
C TYR A 97 23.31 5.41 14.45
N LEU A 98 22.53 5.23 15.52
CA LEU A 98 21.22 5.85 15.70
C LEU A 98 21.30 7.39 15.63
N GLN A 99 22.34 7.97 16.23
CA GLN A 99 22.58 9.40 16.17
C GLN A 99 22.92 9.87 14.74
N ALA A 100 23.79 9.15 14.03
CA ALA A 100 24.14 9.44 12.64
C ALA A 100 22.93 9.31 11.68
N ARG A 101 21.99 8.41 11.99
CA ARG A 101 20.70 8.30 11.27
C ARG A 101 19.66 9.33 11.71
N GLY A 102 19.99 10.18 12.69
CA GLY A 102 19.14 11.26 13.17
C GLY A 102 17.96 10.81 14.04
N CYS A 103 17.98 9.60 14.61
CA CYS A 103 16.87 9.05 15.41
C CYS A 103 16.55 9.88 16.66
N PHE A 104 17.48 10.70 17.12
CA PHE A 104 17.33 11.60 18.27
C PHE A 104 17.01 13.06 17.89
N THR A 105 16.66 13.31 16.62
CA THR A 105 16.24 14.63 16.13
C THR A 105 14.72 14.67 15.98
N PHE A 106 14.10 15.72 16.49
CA PHE A 106 12.65 15.91 16.59
C PHE A 106 12.19 17.09 15.72
N LEU A 107 10.88 17.16 15.45
CA LEU A 107 10.32 18.32 14.74
C LEU A 107 10.41 19.58 15.62
N SER A 108 10.32 20.76 15.01
CA SER A 108 10.06 21.96 15.80
C SER A 108 8.73 21.84 16.52
N ALA A 109 8.58 22.47 17.68
CA ALA A 109 7.36 22.37 18.48
C ALA A 109 6.09 22.83 17.73
N ASP A 110 6.22 23.76 16.78
CA ASP A 110 5.09 24.23 15.99
C ASP A 110 4.72 23.26 14.87
N LEU A 111 5.71 22.71 14.15
CA LEU A 111 5.45 21.67 13.15
C LEU A 111 4.94 20.38 13.79
N GLU A 112 5.43 20.01 14.97
CA GLU A 112 4.96 18.85 15.73
C GLU A 112 3.45 18.94 16.03
N LYS A 113 2.96 20.10 16.48
CA LYS A 113 1.53 20.34 16.70
C LYS A 113 0.73 20.20 15.41
N ILE A 114 1.23 20.77 14.30
CA ILE A 114 0.56 20.70 13.00
C ILE A 114 0.48 19.25 12.51
N VAL A 115 1.58 18.50 12.60
CA VAL A 115 1.64 17.09 12.20
C VAL A 115 0.69 16.23 13.02
N ILE A 116 0.64 16.41 14.34
CA ILE A 116 -0.28 15.66 15.22
C ILE A 116 -1.73 16.04 14.95
N ARG A 117 -2.02 17.32 14.68
CA ARG A 117 -3.36 17.77 14.26
C ARG A 117 -3.80 17.10 12.96
N ARG A 118 -2.94 17.09 11.94
CA ARG A 118 -3.22 16.43 10.64
C ARG A 118 -3.34 14.91 10.76
N TYR A 119 -2.56 14.30 11.65
CA TYR A 119 -2.72 12.88 11.99
C TYR A 119 -4.13 12.62 12.55
N ALA A 120 -4.60 13.43 13.50
CA ALA A 120 -5.93 13.29 14.08
C ALA A 120 -7.04 13.47 13.04
N GLU A 121 -6.85 14.42 12.12
CA GLU A 121 -7.82 14.81 11.11
C GLU A 121 -7.95 13.78 9.98
N PHE A 122 -6.84 13.31 9.41
CA PHE A 122 -6.88 12.52 8.17
C PHE A 122 -6.40 11.08 8.30
N ILE A 123 -5.58 10.76 9.31
CA ILE A 123 -4.97 9.43 9.45
C ILE A 123 -5.72 8.58 10.48
N HIS A 124 -5.93 9.11 11.69
CA HIS A 124 -6.56 8.39 12.78
C HIS A 124 -7.95 7.82 12.42
N PRO A 125 -8.85 8.54 11.73
CA PRO A 125 -10.16 7.98 11.39
C PRO A 125 -10.08 6.72 10.52
N LEU A 126 -9.03 6.61 9.70
CA LEU A 126 -8.77 5.49 8.81
C LEU A 126 -7.90 4.39 9.44
N VAL A 127 -7.05 4.78 10.41
CA VAL A 127 -6.04 3.91 11.05
C VAL A 127 -6.04 4.17 12.59
N PRO A 128 -7.13 3.83 13.31
CA PRO A 128 -7.28 4.10 14.75
C PRO A 128 -6.55 3.08 15.64
N VAL A 129 -5.25 2.94 15.38
CA VAL A 129 -4.37 1.97 16.06
C VAL A 129 -3.83 2.48 17.39
N LEU A 130 -4.15 3.71 17.80
CA LEU A 130 -3.70 4.34 19.04
C LEU A 130 -4.88 4.66 19.97
N ASP A 131 -4.60 4.80 21.27
CA ASP A 131 -5.37 5.71 22.11
C ASP A 131 -4.79 7.11 21.89
N PHE A 132 -5.44 7.88 21.02
CA PHE A 132 -4.91 9.18 20.61
C PHE A 132 -5.05 10.26 21.68
N ASP A 133 -6.08 10.16 22.51
CA ASP A 133 -6.29 11.03 23.66
C ASP A 133 -5.14 10.85 24.66
N GLU A 134 -4.79 9.58 24.98
CA GLU A 134 -3.61 9.26 25.78
C GLU A 134 -2.30 9.74 25.13
N PHE A 135 -2.15 9.55 23.81
CA PHE A 135 -0.97 10.02 23.08
C PHE A 135 -0.78 11.54 23.20
N VAL A 136 -1.85 12.32 23.03
CA VAL A 136 -1.81 13.79 23.16
C VAL A 136 -1.47 14.21 24.59
N ASP A 137 -2.06 13.56 25.60
CA ASP A 137 -1.78 13.87 27.00
C ASP A 137 -0.34 13.52 27.42
N ILE A 138 0.30 12.54 26.77
CA ILE A 138 1.73 12.22 26.98
C ILE A 138 2.64 13.28 26.37
N VAL A 139 2.34 13.73 25.15
CA VAL A 139 3.22 14.65 24.39
C VAL A 139 3.06 16.10 24.85
N PHE A 140 1.82 16.54 25.08
CA PHE A 140 1.48 17.93 25.36
C PHE A 140 0.84 18.15 26.74
N GLY A 141 0.39 17.09 27.41
CA GLY A 141 -0.26 17.17 28.70
C GLY A 141 0.67 16.85 29.86
N ASP A 142 0.06 16.57 31.01
CA ASP A 142 0.76 16.28 32.27
C ASP A 142 0.88 14.77 32.55
N LEU A 143 0.45 13.92 31.63
CA LEU A 143 0.43 12.47 31.84
C LEU A 143 1.87 11.94 31.91
N GLN A 144 2.28 11.50 33.10
CA GLN A 144 3.63 10.98 33.38
C GLN A 144 3.83 9.54 32.85
N LYS A 145 3.34 9.25 31.65
CA LYS A 145 3.67 8.04 30.89
C LYS A 145 4.70 8.39 29.81
N LYS A 146 5.39 7.37 29.29
CA LYS A 146 6.43 7.55 28.29
C LYS A 146 6.10 6.80 27.00
N LEU A 147 6.27 7.49 25.89
CA LEU A 147 6.06 7.02 24.53
C LEU A 147 7.31 6.33 23.98
N SER A 148 7.09 5.30 23.17
CA SER A 148 8.15 4.70 22.37
C SER A 148 8.73 5.70 21.37
N LEU A 149 10.05 5.73 21.24
CA LEU A 149 10.71 6.55 20.22
C LEU A 149 10.34 6.06 18.80
N LEU A 150 10.21 4.75 18.60
CA LEU A 150 9.74 4.16 17.34
C LEU A 150 8.33 4.67 17.00
N LEU A 151 7.40 4.56 17.95
CA LEU A 151 6.01 4.96 17.73
C LEU A 151 5.89 6.45 17.43
N TYR A 152 6.64 7.28 18.15
CA TYR A 152 6.70 8.72 17.91
C TYR A 152 7.06 9.01 16.44
N HIS A 153 8.18 8.46 15.96
CA HIS A 153 8.62 8.72 14.57
C HIS A 153 7.66 8.14 13.53
N ALA A 154 7.01 7.01 13.82
CA ALA A 154 5.99 6.43 12.95
C ALA A 154 4.75 7.33 12.85
N VAL A 155 4.29 7.92 13.96
CA VAL A 155 3.18 8.90 13.98
C VAL A 155 3.57 10.16 13.21
N MET A 156 4.78 10.69 13.40
CA MET A 156 5.25 11.85 12.65
C MET A 156 5.33 11.57 11.15
N CYS A 157 5.85 10.41 10.76
CA CYS A 157 5.91 9.97 9.36
C CYS A 157 4.51 9.92 8.72
N ALA A 158 3.54 9.33 9.43
CA ALA A 158 2.17 9.23 8.95
C ALA A 158 1.48 10.59 8.89
N GLY A 159 1.63 11.44 9.92
CA GLY A 159 1.02 12.77 9.96
C GLY A 159 1.59 13.73 8.91
N LEU A 160 2.91 13.68 8.64
CA LEU A 160 3.57 14.45 7.58
C LEU A 160 2.97 14.17 6.19
N ALA A 161 2.35 13.00 5.98
CA ALA A 161 1.64 12.69 4.74
C ALA A 161 0.44 13.61 4.48
N ALA A 162 -0.15 14.20 5.52
CA ALA A 162 -1.35 15.01 5.45
C ALA A 162 -1.09 16.51 5.75
N VAL A 163 0.17 16.93 5.88
CA VAL A 163 0.54 18.35 5.99
C VAL A 163 0.61 18.99 4.61
N ASP A 164 0.21 20.25 4.50
CA ASP A 164 0.33 21.03 3.27
C ASP A 164 1.80 21.28 2.92
N ILE A 165 2.11 21.29 1.62
CA ILE A 165 3.50 21.39 1.15
C ILE A 165 4.15 22.71 1.59
N GLN A 166 3.41 23.83 1.60
CA GLN A 166 3.95 25.13 1.96
C GLN A 166 4.44 25.15 3.42
N THR A 167 3.64 24.62 4.36
CA THR A 167 4.06 24.49 5.76
C THR A 167 5.32 23.65 5.91
N ILE A 168 5.48 22.59 5.11
CA ILE A 168 6.70 21.77 5.14
C ILE A 168 7.92 22.59 4.69
N LEU A 169 7.80 23.35 3.60
CA LEU A 169 8.87 24.20 3.07
C LEU A 169 9.24 25.33 4.03
N ASP A 170 8.24 25.97 4.65
CA ASP A 170 8.43 27.07 5.60
C ASP A 170 9.21 26.64 6.86
N HIS A 171 9.16 25.34 7.19
CA HIS A 171 9.91 24.74 8.29
C HIS A 171 11.30 24.21 7.87
N GLY A 172 11.75 24.51 6.65
CA GLY A 172 13.12 24.27 6.19
C GLY A 172 13.36 22.90 5.56
N PHE A 173 12.32 22.15 5.23
CA PHE A 173 12.46 20.93 4.43
C PHE A 173 12.49 21.24 2.94
N GLU A 174 13.24 20.45 2.17
CA GLU A 174 13.33 20.61 0.71
C GLU A 174 12.03 20.21 -0.01
N SER A 175 11.34 19.20 0.51
CA SER A 175 10.06 18.73 -0.03
C SER A 175 9.29 17.91 1.00
N LYS A 176 8.00 17.71 0.76
CA LYS A 176 7.15 16.81 1.57
C LYS A 176 7.65 15.37 1.55
N VAL A 177 8.14 14.90 0.40
CA VAL A 177 8.74 13.56 0.25
C VAL A 177 10.01 13.46 1.11
N ALA A 178 10.90 14.45 1.07
CA ALA A 178 12.12 14.46 1.86
C ALA A 178 11.86 14.44 3.38
N ALA A 179 10.90 15.27 3.84
CA ALA A 179 10.49 15.30 5.24
C ALA A 179 9.98 13.93 5.71
N ARG A 180 9.06 13.32 4.94
CA ARG A 180 8.52 11.99 5.24
C ARG A 180 9.61 10.90 5.20
N LYS A 181 10.50 10.93 4.21
CA LYS A 181 11.64 10.00 4.08
C LYS A 181 12.52 10.03 5.32
N GLN A 182 12.77 11.21 5.87
CA GLN A 182 13.57 11.36 7.08
C GLN A 182 12.93 10.63 8.27
N TYR A 183 11.64 10.83 8.51
CA TYR A 183 10.94 10.19 9.65
C TYR A 183 10.65 8.70 9.43
N TYR A 184 10.38 8.29 8.19
CA TYR A 184 10.33 6.89 7.80
C TYR A 184 11.67 6.20 8.13
N THR A 185 12.78 6.81 7.72
CA THR A 185 14.12 6.27 7.94
C THR A 185 14.42 6.12 9.43
N LYS A 186 14.09 7.13 10.25
CA LYS A 186 14.26 7.07 11.70
C LYS A 186 13.47 5.92 12.31
N ALA A 187 12.17 5.81 11.99
CA ALA A 187 11.32 4.74 12.50
C ALA A 187 11.80 3.36 12.04
N LYS A 188 12.14 3.21 10.76
CA LYS A 188 12.65 1.96 10.20
C LYS A 188 13.93 1.49 10.89
N VAL A 189 14.89 2.38 11.09
CA VAL A 189 16.15 2.01 11.77
C VAL A 189 15.88 1.57 13.21
N LEU A 190 15.01 2.27 13.93
CA LEU A 190 14.62 1.90 15.29
C LEU A 190 13.90 0.54 15.34
N PHE A 191 13.10 0.22 14.31
CA PHE A 191 12.47 -1.07 14.16
C PHE A 191 13.50 -2.17 13.86
N ASP A 192 14.39 -1.95 12.89
CA ASP A 192 15.39 -2.94 12.45
C ASP A 192 16.43 -3.26 13.53
N MET A 193 16.67 -2.34 14.47
CA MET A 193 17.58 -2.52 15.60
C MET A 193 16.88 -3.00 16.89
N ASP A 194 15.61 -3.41 16.81
CA ASP A 194 14.82 -3.91 17.95
C ASP A 194 14.83 -2.96 19.17
N VAL A 195 14.84 -1.64 18.92
CA VAL A 195 14.86 -0.62 19.99
C VAL A 195 13.58 -0.63 20.81
N GLU A 196 12.46 -1.01 20.19
CA GLU A 196 11.20 -1.23 20.90
C GLU A 196 10.94 -2.73 21.04
N THR A 197 10.72 -3.17 22.28
CA THR A 197 10.47 -4.58 22.61
C THR A 197 8.98 -4.90 22.73
N ASP A 198 8.14 -3.87 22.91
CA ASP A 198 6.70 -4.03 22.93
C ASP A 198 6.17 -4.31 21.51
N ARG A 199 5.77 -5.57 21.29
CA ARG A 199 5.21 -6.03 20.02
C ARG A 199 3.93 -5.29 19.61
N LEU A 200 3.14 -4.79 20.57
CA LEU A 200 1.95 -4.02 20.23
C LEU A 200 2.36 -2.70 19.58
N VAL A 201 3.40 -2.07 20.13
CA VAL A 201 3.98 -0.85 19.56
C VAL A 201 4.64 -1.13 18.21
N ALA A 202 5.36 -2.24 18.06
CA ALA A 202 5.92 -2.65 16.78
C ALA A 202 4.83 -2.85 15.72
N CYS A 203 3.71 -3.49 16.08
CA CYS A 203 2.52 -3.64 15.22
C CYS A 203 1.92 -2.28 14.82
N GLN A 204 1.72 -1.38 15.79
CA GLN A 204 1.20 -0.03 15.54
C GLN A 204 2.13 0.76 14.61
N ALA A 205 3.44 0.74 14.86
CA ALA A 205 4.43 1.41 14.03
C ALA A 205 4.43 0.86 12.60
N ALA A 206 4.44 -0.47 12.45
CA ALA A 206 4.34 -1.11 11.13
C ALA A 206 3.08 -0.66 10.38
N MET A 207 1.92 -0.59 11.06
CA MET A 207 0.67 -0.13 10.46
C MET A 207 0.72 1.33 9.97
N LEU A 208 1.42 2.20 10.68
CA LEU A 208 1.58 3.61 10.30
C LEU A 208 2.55 3.79 9.12
N LEU A 209 3.56 2.92 9.02
CA LEU A 209 4.57 2.95 7.96
C LEU A 209 4.09 2.39 6.62
N ILE A 210 2.94 1.69 6.56
CA ILE A 210 2.30 1.24 5.30
C ILE A 210 2.08 2.40 4.32
N SER A 211 1.84 3.61 4.84
CA SER A 211 1.58 4.80 4.01
C SER A 211 2.79 5.30 3.22
N TRP A 212 3.98 4.74 3.45
CA TRP A 212 5.22 5.09 2.77
C TRP A 212 5.53 4.14 1.60
N GLY A 213 5.99 4.70 0.48
CA GLY A 213 6.58 3.97 -0.64
C GLY A 213 7.64 4.83 -1.31
N SER A 214 8.75 4.21 -1.74
CA SER A 214 9.83 4.88 -2.46
C SER A 214 10.61 3.86 -3.29
N TYR A 215 11.07 4.28 -4.47
CA TYR A 215 11.89 3.48 -5.39
C TYR A 215 13.22 3.01 -4.79
N GLU A 216 13.75 3.72 -3.80
CA GLU A 216 15.04 3.41 -3.18
C GLU A 216 14.96 2.33 -2.09
N HIS A 217 13.76 1.91 -1.68
CA HIS A 217 13.58 1.00 -0.56
C HIS A 217 12.79 -0.23 -0.98
N SER A 218 13.41 -1.41 -0.83
CA SER A 218 12.83 -2.72 -1.18
C SER A 218 11.61 -3.14 -0.34
N ARG A 219 11.04 -2.26 0.48
CA ARG A 219 9.96 -2.56 1.43
C ARG A 219 8.73 -1.77 1.03
N ASP A 220 7.88 -2.41 0.23
CA ASP A 220 6.58 -1.92 -0.20
C ASP A 220 5.55 -1.94 0.96
N PRO A 221 4.34 -1.38 0.80
CA PRO A 221 3.29 -1.48 1.82
C PRO A 221 2.91 -2.92 2.18
N PHE A 222 3.09 -3.86 1.24
CA PHE A 222 2.80 -5.27 1.45
C PHE A 222 3.76 -5.92 2.46
N TYR A 223 5.02 -5.48 2.49
CA TYR A 223 6.03 -5.83 3.49
C TYR A 223 5.62 -5.37 4.89
N TRP A 224 5.34 -4.08 5.09
CA TRP A 224 4.95 -3.55 6.40
C TRP A 224 3.64 -4.15 6.90
N MET A 225 2.71 -4.44 5.98
CA MET A 225 1.50 -5.17 6.29
C MET A 225 1.79 -6.60 6.78
N GLY A 226 2.75 -7.30 6.15
CA GLY A 226 3.19 -8.63 6.59
C GLY A 226 3.75 -8.61 8.01
N ILE A 227 4.54 -7.59 8.36
CA ILE A 227 5.02 -7.37 9.72
C ILE A 227 3.85 -7.15 10.67
N ALA A 228 2.94 -6.23 10.36
CA ALA A 228 1.81 -5.92 11.24
C ALA A 228 0.94 -7.16 11.51
N ILE A 229 0.68 -7.99 10.49
CA ILE A 229 0.00 -9.28 10.62
C ILE A 229 0.78 -10.22 11.54
N SER A 230 2.10 -10.37 11.33
CA SER A 230 2.96 -11.24 12.14
C SER A 230 2.95 -10.86 13.62
N GLU A 231 3.09 -9.57 13.92
CA GLU A 231 3.06 -9.05 15.29
C GLU A 231 1.69 -9.25 15.95
N ALA A 232 0.61 -8.94 15.24
CA ALA A 232 -0.75 -9.13 15.74
C ALA A 232 -1.07 -10.61 16.01
N CYS A 233 -0.61 -11.50 15.13
CA CYS A 233 -0.79 -12.95 15.30
C CYS A 233 0.01 -13.47 16.50
N SER A 234 1.24 -12.99 16.68
CA SER A 234 2.09 -13.33 17.82
C SER A 234 1.46 -12.90 19.15
N LEU A 235 0.77 -11.76 19.17
CA LEU A 235 0.00 -11.26 20.32
C LEU A 235 -1.37 -11.92 20.49
N ARG A 236 -1.75 -12.83 19.59
CA ARG A 236 -3.07 -13.48 19.52
C ARG A 236 -4.26 -12.51 19.43
N ILE A 237 -4.04 -11.30 18.91
CA ILE A 237 -5.07 -10.27 18.74
C ILE A 237 -6.24 -10.74 17.85
N HIS A 238 -5.98 -11.67 16.94
CA HIS A 238 -6.99 -12.32 16.09
C HIS A 238 -7.98 -13.21 16.85
N ARG A 239 -7.74 -13.51 18.14
CA ARG A 239 -8.60 -14.38 18.98
C ARG A 239 -9.17 -13.57 20.15
N PRO A 240 -10.35 -12.95 20.01
CA PRO A 240 -10.92 -12.09 21.06
C PRO A 240 -11.15 -12.82 22.40
N GLU A 241 -11.31 -14.14 22.39
CA GLU A 241 -11.41 -14.96 23.61
C GLU A 241 -10.15 -14.91 24.48
N ALA A 242 -8.98 -14.68 23.86
CA ALA A 242 -7.71 -14.55 24.57
C ALA A 242 -7.61 -13.26 25.40
N ASP A 243 -8.44 -12.27 25.10
CA ASP A 243 -8.36 -10.92 25.68
C ASP A 243 -9.26 -10.74 26.92
N THR A 244 -10.01 -11.77 27.33
CA THR A 244 -11.01 -11.69 28.42
C THR A 244 -10.46 -11.19 29.76
N ASN A 245 -9.17 -11.40 30.02
CA ASN A 245 -8.49 -10.96 31.25
C ASN A 245 -7.87 -9.55 31.16
N LEU A 246 -7.86 -8.93 29.98
CA LEU A 246 -7.27 -7.61 29.77
C LEU A 246 -8.24 -6.49 30.20
N PRO A 247 -7.73 -5.30 30.56
CA PRO A 247 -8.58 -4.13 30.77
C PRO A 247 -9.43 -3.82 29.54
N LYS A 248 -10.68 -3.37 29.72
CA LYS A 248 -11.62 -3.11 28.61
C LYS A 248 -11.06 -2.18 27.54
N ASN A 249 -10.30 -1.14 27.92
CA ASN A 249 -9.69 -0.23 26.94
C ASN A 249 -8.65 -0.93 26.07
N GLU A 250 -7.89 -1.85 26.63
CA GLU A 250 -6.91 -2.64 25.89
C GLU A 250 -7.60 -3.62 24.93
N GLN A 251 -8.68 -4.29 25.38
CA GLN A 251 -9.50 -5.15 24.51
C GLN A 251 -10.05 -4.36 23.30
N ARG A 252 -10.59 -3.16 23.54
CA ARG A 252 -11.11 -2.28 22.49
C ARG A 252 -10.01 -1.85 21.52
N LEU A 253 -8.84 -1.46 22.03
CA LEU A 253 -7.71 -1.07 21.20
C LEU A 253 -7.24 -2.23 20.32
N ARG A 254 -7.09 -3.44 20.90
CA ARG A 254 -6.74 -4.66 20.16
C ARG A 254 -7.76 -4.98 19.07
N GLN A 255 -9.06 -4.87 19.36
CA GLN A 255 -10.12 -5.05 18.37
C GLN A 255 -10.02 -4.02 17.23
N ARG A 256 -9.76 -2.74 17.54
CA ARG A 256 -9.55 -1.70 16.52
C ARG A 256 -8.32 -2.02 15.66
N ILE A 257 -7.19 -2.40 16.28
CA ILE A 257 -5.97 -2.77 15.56
C ILE A 257 -6.23 -3.94 14.62
N TRP A 258 -6.87 -5.01 15.08
CA TRP A 258 -7.17 -6.19 14.26
C TRP A 258 -8.01 -5.85 13.02
N TRP A 259 -9.11 -5.13 13.22
CA TRP A 259 -9.96 -4.73 12.10
C TRP A 259 -9.27 -3.74 11.17
N THR A 260 -8.40 -2.87 11.70
CA THR A 260 -7.59 -1.98 10.86
C THR A 260 -6.62 -2.79 9.98
N ILE A 261 -6.00 -3.85 10.51
CA ILE A 261 -5.14 -4.77 9.74
C ILE A 261 -5.95 -5.45 8.63
N ILE A 262 -7.13 -6.01 8.92
CA ILE A 262 -7.99 -6.67 7.91
C ILE A 262 -8.35 -5.69 6.78
N MET A 263 -8.83 -4.50 7.14
CA MET A 263 -9.25 -3.50 6.15
C MET A 263 -8.08 -3.02 5.30
N LYS A 264 -6.92 -2.77 5.91
CA LYS A 264 -5.73 -2.33 5.18
C LYS A 264 -5.10 -3.43 4.34
N GLU A 265 -5.12 -4.69 4.78
CA GLU A 265 -4.70 -5.82 3.95
C GLU A 265 -5.57 -5.87 2.70
N CYS A 266 -6.90 -5.72 2.85
CA CYS A 266 -7.81 -5.65 1.70
C CYS A 266 -7.50 -4.44 0.80
N ASP A 267 -7.24 -3.25 1.35
CA ASP A 267 -6.88 -2.06 0.56
C ASP A 267 -5.59 -2.26 -0.26
N VAL A 268 -4.55 -2.82 0.36
CA VAL A 268 -3.25 -3.09 -0.29
C VAL A 268 -3.41 -4.19 -1.34
N CYS A 269 -4.05 -5.30 -1.01
CA CYS A 269 -4.31 -6.39 -1.94
C CYS A 269 -5.20 -5.97 -3.11
N LEU A 270 -6.17 -5.09 -2.88
CA LEU A 270 -6.99 -4.48 -3.93
C LEU A 270 -6.15 -3.61 -4.86
N THR A 271 -5.20 -2.85 -4.32
CA THR A 271 -4.27 -2.04 -5.11
C THR A 271 -3.34 -2.90 -5.96
N LEU A 272 -2.83 -4.00 -5.38
CA LEU A 272 -1.85 -4.87 -6.02
C LEU A 272 -2.45 -6.00 -6.86
N GLY A 273 -3.78 -6.19 -6.82
CA GLY A 273 -4.45 -7.30 -7.50
C GLY A 273 -4.07 -8.69 -6.99
N ARG A 274 -3.80 -8.85 -5.69
CA ARG A 274 -3.34 -10.10 -5.07
C ARG A 274 -4.36 -10.62 -4.03
N PRO A 275 -4.35 -11.92 -3.69
CA PRO A 275 -5.21 -12.44 -2.63
C PRO A 275 -4.73 -11.96 -1.23
N PRO A 276 -5.65 -11.65 -0.30
CA PRO A 276 -5.33 -11.36 1.10
C PRO A 276 -4.75 -12.57 1.84
N ARG A 277 -3.75 -12.31 2.69
CA ARG A 277 -3.11 -13.32 3.56
C ARG A 277 -4.02 -13.80 4.68
N ILE A 278 -4.83 -12.90 5.24
CA ILE A 278 -5.68 -13.18 6.40
C ILE A 278 -7.16 -13.14 6.01
N SER A 279 -7.94 -13.98 6.68
CA SER A 279 -9.40 -14.05 6.51
C SER A 279 -10.13 -13.23 7.58
N PRO A 280 -11.15 -12.43 7.23
CA PRO A 280 -12.03 -11.81 8.20
C PRO A 280 -13.02 -12.80 8.84
N HIS A 281 -13.05 -14.06 8.39
CA HIS A 281 -14.00 -15.05 8.85
C HIS A 281 -13.87 -15.30 10.36
N ARG A 282 -15.00 -15.52 11.03
CA ARG A 282 -15.10 -15.75 12.50
C ARG A 282 -14.65 -14.59 13.41
N THR A 283 -14.25 -13.44 12.85
CA THR A 283 -14.00 -12.24 13.65
C THR A 283 -15.30 -11.45 13.83
N PRO A 284 -15.73 -11.13 15.06
CA PRO A 284 -16.91 -10.30 15.28
C PRO A 284 -16.65 -8.86 14.81
N LEU A 285 -17.58 -8.30 14.01
CA LEU A 285 -17.50 -6.93 13.51
C LEU A 285 -17.39 -5.93 14.67
N PRO A 286 -16.60 -4.85 14.49
CA PRO A 286 -16.47 -3.82 15.50
C PRO A 286 -17.83 -3.15 15.72
N GLN A 287 -18.11 -2.79 16.98
CA GLN A 287 -19.29 -2.04 17.37
C GLN A 287 -18.84 -0.69 17.95
N HIS A 288 -19.80 0.20 18.23
CA HIS A 288 -19.49 1.53 18.74
C HIS A 288 -18.76 1.53 20.10
N ASP A 289 -18.94 0.49 20.90
CA ASP A 289 -18.22 0.32 22.17
C ASP A 289 -16.71 0.16 21.98
N ALA A 290 -16.27 -0.31 20.80
CA ALA A 290 -14.87 -0.38 20.42
C ALA A 290 -14.19 1.00 20.35
N PHE A 291 -14.96 2.09 20.25
CA PHE A 291 -14.46 3.47 20.16
C PHE A 291 -14.71 4.29 21.42
N THR A 292 -15.44 3.73 22.39
CA THR A 292 -15.73 4.43 23.63
C THR A 292 -14.43 4.72 24.38
N ASN A 293 -14.06 5.99 24.46
CA ASN A 293 -12.97 6.42 25.30
C ASN A 293 -13.44 6.54 26.76
N THR A 294 -12.76 5.85 27.68
CA THR A 294 -13.02 5.97 29.13
C THR A 294 -11.92 6.73 29.86
N SER A 295 -10.87 7.14 29.15
CA SER A 295 -9.83 8.04 29.62
C SER A 295 -10.44 9.40 29.95
N GLN A 296 -9.94 10.07 31.00
CA GLN A 296 -10.38 11.43 31.35
C GLN A 296 -10.25 12.35 30.12
N LEU A 297 -11.14 13.34 29.98
CA LEU A 297 -11.12 14.31 28.88
C LEU A 297 -9.71 14.89 28.70
N SER A 298 -9.03 14.49 27.63
CA SER A 298 -7.68 14.96 27.34
C SER A 298 -7.62 16.48 27.20
N ASN A 299 -6.51 17.05 27.66
CA ASN A 299 -6.32 18.49 27.64
C ASN A 299 -5.79 18.94 26.28
N TYR A 300 -6.72 19.25 25.38
CA TYR A 300 -6.42 19.81 24.06
C TYR A 300 -6.05 21.31 24.06
N SER A 301 -5.57 21.89 25.17
CA SER A 301 -5.15 23.30 25.23
C SER A 301 -4.10 23.66 24.18
N HIS A 302 -3.19 22.72 23.88
CA HIS A 302 -2.13 22.88 22.88
C HIS A 302 -2.59 22.55 21.45
N LEU A 303 -3.78 21.95 21.29
CA LEU A 303 -4.35 21.50 20.01
C LEU A 303 -5.87 21.79 19.96
N PRO A 304 -6.29 23.07 20.00
CA PRO A 304 -7.69 23.43 20.18
C PRO A 304 -8.61 22.89 19.07
N GLU A 305 -8.16 22.91 17.81
CA GLU A 305 -8.93 22.41 16.67
C GLU A 305 -9.11 20.89 16.70
N THR A 306 -8.07 20.16 17.09
CA THR A 306 -8.17 18.73 17.37
C THR A 306 -9.14 18.46 18.52
N GLY A 307 -9.12 19.31 19.55
CA GLY A 307 -10.09 19.27 20.65
C GLY A 307 -11.54 19.45 20.20
N LYS A 308 -11.81 20.30 19.20
CA LYS A 308 -13.16 20.42 18.60
C LYS A 308 -13.57 19.13 17.89
N LEU A 309 -12.71 18.64 16.98
CA LEU A 309 -12.93 17.37 16.25
C LEU A 309 -13.23 16.21 17.21
N ARG A 310 -12.42 16.05 18.27
CA ARG A 310 -12.50 14.92 19.21
C ARG A 310 -13.67 15.02 20.17
N ARG A 311 -14.13 16.23 20.50
CA ARG A 311 -15.24 16.46 21.44
C ARG A 311 -16.59 16.56 20.76
N ASP A 312 -16.65 16.74 19.44
CA ASP A 312 -17.90 16.76 18.69
C ASP A 312 -18.51 15.35 18.60
N PRO A 313 -19.61 15.06 19.33
CA PRO A 313 -20.20 13.72 19.34
C PRO A 313 -20.84 13.36 17.99
N TRP A 314 -21.29 14.35 17.23
CA TRP A 314 -21.95 14.15 15.94
C TRP A 314 -20.95 13.70 14.87
N ILE A 315 -19.75 14.32 14.87
CA ILE A 315 -18.64 13.95 13.99
C ILE A 315 -18.06 12.59 14.40
N GLN A 316 -17.70 12.42 15.68
CA GLN A 316 -17.10 11.17 16.15
C GLN A 316 -18.02 9.97 15.87
N ARG A 317 -19.33 10.11 16.11
CA ARG A 317 -20.28 9.06 15.80
C ARG A 317 -20.29 8.65 14.32
N ARG A 318 -20.15 9.60 13.40
CA ARG A 318 -20.11 9.32 11.96
C ARG A 318 -18.80 8.70 11.52
N LEU A 319 -17.68 9.13 12.08
CA LEU A 319 -16.38 8.48 11.84
C LEU A 319 -16.40 7.02 12.32
N GLU A 320 -17.01 6.75 13.48
CA GLU A 320 -17.22 5.38 13.97
C GLU A 320 -18.11 4.56 13.02
N MET A 321 -19.24 5.12 12.56
CA MET A 321 -20.12 4.45 11.59
C MET A 321 -19.36 4.14 10.30
N ALA A 322 -18.62 5.11 9.76
CA ALA A 322 -17.83 4.92 8.54
C ALA A 322 -16.78 3.82 8.69
N TYR A 323 -16.12 3.73 9.85
CA TYR A 323 -15.20 2.64 10.17
C TYR A 323 -15.89 1.28 10.19
N ILE A 324 -17.05 1.16 10.85
CA ILE A 324 -17.81 -0.09 10.92
C ILE A 324 -18.27 -0.52 9.52
N GLU A 325 -18.74 0.43 8.70
CA GLU A 325 -19.13 0.16 7.32
C GLU A 325 -17.95 -0.22 6.44
N LYS A 326 -16.77 0.38 6.65
CA LYS A 326 -15.52 -0.01 6.00
C LYS A 326 -15.12 -1.45 6.36
N ALA A 327 -15.32 -1.87 7.61
CA ALA A 327 -15.05 -3.25 8.05
C ALA A 327 -15.99 -4.25 7.38
N LYS A 328 -17.28 -3.93 7.25
CA LYS A 328 -18.25 -4.75 6.48
C LYS A 328 -17.86 -4.84 5.01
N LEU A 329 -17.52 -3.72 4.38
CA LEU A 329 -17.05 -3.66 3.00
C LEU A 329 -15.81 -4.54 2.78
N ALA A 330 -14.84 -4.50 3.69
CA ALA A 330 -13.64 -5.33 3.61
C ALA A 330 -13.95 -6.83 3.56
N THR A 331 -15.04 -7.30 4.18
CA THR A 331 -15.46 -8.70 4.06
C THR A 331 -15.91 -9.07 2.65
N VAL A 332 -16.58 -8.14 1.94
CA VAL A 332 -16.99 -8.33 0.54
C VAL A 332 -15.76 -8.28 -0.37
N ILE A 333 -14.87 -7.30 -0.15
CA ILE A 333 -13.60 -7.17 -0.89
C ILE A 333 -12.73 -8.41 -0.74
N TYR A 334 -12.63 -8.99 0.45
CA TYR A 334 -11.92 -10.24 0.69
C TYR A 334 -12.44 -11.37 -0.23
N ARG A 335 -13.76 -11.54 -0.33
CA ARG A 335 -14.38 -12.56 -1.20
C ARG A 335 -14.10 -12.28 -2.67
N ILE A 336 -14.15 -11.02 -3.09
CA ILE A 336 -13.80 -10.60 -4.46
C ILE A 336 -12.35 -10.98 -4.78
N LEU A 337 -11.39 -10.58 -3.94
CA LEU A 337 -9.98 -10.83 -4.20
C LEU A 337 -9.62 -12.32 -4.18
N ARG A 338 -10.25 -13.11 -3.30
CA ARG A 338 -10.10 -14.57 -3.29
C ARG A 338 -10.67 -15.19 -4.57
N PHE A 339 -11.88 -14.79 -4.97
CA PHE A 339 -12.48 -15.24 -6.23
C PHE A 339 -11.63 -14.88 -7.46
N SER A 340 -11.05 -13.68 -7.51
CA SER A 340 -10.16 -13.26 -8.60
C SER A 340 -8.84 -14.04 -8.65
N SER A 341 -8.42 -14.65 -7.55
CA SER A 341 -7.14 -15.38 -7.45
C SER A 341 -7.29 -16.89 -7.65
N SER A 342 -8.49 -17.44 -7.38
CA SER A 342 -8.84 -18.83 -7.65
C SER A 342 -9.03 -19.04 -9.15
N ASN A 343 -7.93 -19.18 -9.89
CA ASN A 343 -7.91 -19.68 -11.27
C ASN A 343 -7.93 -21.21 -11.35
N ASP A 344 -7.84 -21.91 -10.21
CA ASP A 344 -7.99 -23.36 -10.12
C ASP A 344 -9.45 -23.73 -9.91
N ASP A 345 -10.14 -24.01 -11.02
CA ASP A 345 -11.04 -25.15 -11.14
C ASP A 345 -11.28 -25.43 -12.63
N PHE A 346 -10.36 -26.23 -13.17
CA PHE A 346 -10.56 -27.01 -14.38
C PHE A 346 -11.95 -27.68 -14.27
N VAL A 347 -12.88 -27.36 -15.20
CA VAL A 347 -14.25 -27.90 -15.37
C VAL A 347 -15.44 -27.00 -14.92
N SER A 348 -15.24 -25.81 -14.36
CA SER A 348 -16.37 -24.87 -14.10
C SER A 348 -16.77 -24.06 -15.35
N CYS A 349 -17.98 -24.28 -15.90
CA CYS A 349 -18.57 -23.49 -16.99
C CYS A 349 -18.51 -21.96 -16.73
N GLN A 350 -18.12 -21.16 -17.73
CA GLN A 350 -18.14 -19.68 -17.72
C GLN A 350 -19.43 -19.07 -17.14
N LYS A 351 -20.57 -19.75 -17.31
CA LYS A 351 -21.88 -19.37 -16.71
C LYS A 351 -21.84 -19.29 -15.18
N ASN A 352 -21.14 -20.21 -14.51
CA ASN A 352 -21.00 -20.22 -13.06
C ASN A 352 -20.11 -19.06 -12.58
N ARG A 353 -19.07 -18.72 -13.35
CA ARG A 353 -18.19 -17.58 -13.08
C ARG A 353 -18.96 -16.25 -13.16
N ASN A 354 -19.67 -16.01 -14.28
CA ASN A 354 -20.48 -14.81 -14.45
C ASN A 354 -21.58 -14.68 -13.38
N ALA A 355 -22.27 -15.78 -13.06
CA ALA A 355 -23.25 -15.77 -11.98
C ALA A 355 -22.64 -15.35 -10.64
N ARG A 356 -21.42 -15.81 -10.33
CA ARG A 356 -20.69 -15.42 -9.11
C ARG A 356 -20.25 -13.95 -9.13
N ILE A 357 -19.80 -13.45 -10.27
CA ILE A 357 -19.47 -12.02 -10.44
C ILE A 357 -20.69 -11.14 -10.15
N TRP A 358 -21.83 -11.44 -10.78
CA TRP A 358 -23.06 -10.67 -10.57
C TRP A 358 -23.60 -10.79 -9.14
N GLN A 359 -23.40 -11.94 -8.49
CA GLN A 359 -23.73 -12.11 -7.07
C GLN A 359 -22.87 -11.21 -6.18
N LEU A 360 -21.54 -11.18 -6.38
CA LEU A 360 -20.64 -10.32 -5.61
C LEU A 360 -20.89 -8.83 -5.88
N GLU A 361 -21.24 -8.46 -7.11
CA GLU A 361 -21.69 -7.11 -7.44
C GLU A 361 -22.99 -6.75 -6.71
N SER A 362 -23.95 -7.68 -6.64
CA SER A 362 -25.16 -7.49 -5.84
C SER A 362 -24.83 -7.29 -4.37
N GLU A 363 -23.90 -8.07 -3.79
CA GLU A 363 -23.46 -7.88 -2.40
C GLU A 363 -22.84 -6.47 -2.17
N LEU A 364 -22.04 -5.95 -3.12
CA LEU A 364 -21.51 -4.57 -3.05
C LEU A 364 -22.63 -3.52 -3.14
N LYS A 365 -23.61 -3.73 -4.03
CA LYS A 365 -24.77 -2.84 -4.17
C LYS A 365 -25.65 -2.85 -2.93
N ASP A 366 -25.93 -4.03 -2.39
CA ASP A 366 -26.70 -4.20 -1.17
C ASP A 366 -26.01 -3.53 0.02
N TRP A 367 -24.69 -3.68 0.14
CA TRP A 367 -23.90 -2.95 1.13
C TRP A 367 -24.06 -1.43 0.96
N ARG A 368 -23.95 -0.90 -0.27
CA ARG A 368 -24.10 0.54 -0.54
C ARG A 368 -25.51 1.06 -0.22
N LEU A 369 -26.54 0.27 -0.51
CA LEU A 369 -27.95 0.59 -0.21
C LEU A 369 -28.24 0.56 1.30
N GLN A 370 -27.50 -0.24 2.07
CA GLN A 370 -27.64 -0.37 3.52
C GLN A 370 -26.79 0.65 4.31
N LEU A 371 -26.03 1.51 3.62
CA LEU A 371 -25.29 2.58 4.29
C LEU A 371 -26.25 3.48 5.08
N PRO A 372 -25.89 3.84 6.33
CA PRO A 372 -26.62 4.86 7.08
C PRO A 372 -26.76 6.15 6.27
N MET A 373 -27.91 6.83 6.37
CA MET A 373 -28.18 8.06 5.62
C MET A 373 -27.13 9.15 5.89
N GLU A 374 -26.52 9.10 7.07
CA GLU A 374 -25.42 9.97 7.47
C GLU A 374 -24.14 9.79 6.62
N LEU A 375 -24.03 8.69 5.86
CA LEU A 375 -22.87 8.34 5.04
C LEU A 375 -23.19 8.26 3.52
N THR A 376 -24.46 8.44 3.12
CA THR A 376 -24.89 8.22 1.72
C THR A 376 -24.74 9.44 0.82
N SER A 377 -24.92 10.65 1.34
CA SER A 377 -24.78 11.90 0.57
C SER A 377 -23.65 12.75 1.11
N PHE A 378 -22.82 13.29 0.23
CA PHE A 378 -21.92 14.40 0.56
C PHE A 378 -22.80 15.58 0.98
N ASP A 379 -22.82 15.89 2.27
CA ASP A 379 -23.67 16.92 2.80
C ASP A 379 -23.12 18.29 2.37
N THR A 380 -23.86 18.98 1.49
CA THR A 380 -23.55 20.34 1.05
C THR A 380 -23.52 21.35 2.21
N ALA A 381 -24.00 20.99 3.40
CA ALA A 381 -23.96 21.81 4.60
C ALA A 381 -22.65 21.70 5.41
N LEU A 382 -21.72 20.80 5.04
CA LEU A 382 -20.43 20.70 5.75
C LEU A 382 -19.61 21.97 5.58
N ASN A 383 -19.14 22.52 6.70
CA ASN A 383 -18.25 23.67 6.71
C ASN A 383 -16.80 23.20 6.67
N LEU A 384 -16.27 23.03 5.46
CA LEU A 384 -14.90 22.55 5.23
C LEU A 384 -13.79 23.49 5.72
N SER A 385 -14.13 24.64 6.34
CA SER A 385 -13.17 25.42 7.11
C SER A 385 -12.76 24.73 8.43
N GLU A 386 -13.62 23.89 9.00
CA GLU A 386 -13.36 23.17 10.25
C GLU A 386 -12.75 21.79 9.99
N ASP A 387 -11.81 21.37 10.84
CA ASP A 387 -11.12 20.07 10.73
C ASP A 387 -12.08 18.89 10.79
N ALA A 388 -13.13 19.04 11.61
CA ALA A 388 -14.07 17.97 11.88
C ALA A 388 -14.85 17.56 10.61
N ASP A 389 -15.32 18.57 9.86
CA ASP A 389 -16.07 18.37 8.63
C ASP A 389 -15.17 17.83 7.51
N ARG A 390 -13.94 18.32 7.38
CA ARG A 390 -12.96 17.78 6.42
C ARG A 390 -12.61 16.32 6.70
N SER A 391 -12.40 15.98 7.97
CA SER A 391 -12.12 14.61 8.42
C SER A 391 -13.23 13.64 8.01
N LEU A 392 -14.48 14.04 8.23
CA LEU A 392 -15.66 13.26 7.85
C LEU A 392 -15.78 13.14 6.33
N GLN A 393 -15.70 14.25 5.60
CA GLN A 393 -15.78 14.29 4.14
C GLN A 393 -14.74 13.39 3.48
N MET A 394 -13.49 13.44 3.98
CA MET A 394 -12.40 12.58 3.52
C MET A 394 -12.71 11.10 3.77
N THR A 395 -13.13 10.76 4.99
CA THR A 395 -13.42 9.37 5.39
C THR A 395 -14.56 8.78 4.55
N MET A 396 -15.64 9.54 4.33
CA MET A 396 -16.76 9.13 3.47
C MET A 396 -16.31 8.94 2.02
N SER A 397 -15.53 9.86 1.49
CA SER A 397 -15.04 9.77 0.10
C SER A 397 -14.17 8.53 -0.11
N ILE A 398 -13.26 8.23 0.82
CA ILE A 398 -12.41 7.04 0.76
C ILE A 398 -13.23 5.74 0.83
N LEU A 399 -14.28 5.73 1.65
CA LEU A 399 -15.20 4.59 1.75
C LEU A 399 -15.85 4.27 0.39
N HIS A 400 -16.41 5.28 -0.28
CA HIS A 400 -17.02 5.14 -1.60
C HIS A 400 -15.98 4.79 -2.68
N LEU A 401 -14.83 5.47 -2.70
CA LEU A 401 -13.74 5.19 -3.63
C LEU A 401 -13.24 3.74 -3.53
N THR A 402 -13.15 3.19 -2.31
CA THR A 402 -12.76 1.79 -2.12
C THR A 402 -13.81 0.84 -2.71
N GLN A 403 -15.11 1.10 -2.47
CA GLN A 403 -16.19 0.28 -3.02
C GLN A 403 -16.16 0.26 -4.55
N LEU A 404 -15.96 1.42 -5.18
CA LEU A 404 -15.89 1.55 -6.64
C LEU A 404 -14.65 0.85 -7.21
N MET A 405 -13.50 0.96 -6.54
CA MET A 405 -12.29 0.23 -6.95
C MET A 405 -12.48 -1.29 -6.86
N ALA A 406 -13.17 -1.78 -5.83
CA ALA A 406 -13.53 -3.19 -5.69
C ALA A 406 -14.46 -3.68 -6.80
N LEU A 407 -15.40 -2.83 -7.24
CA LEU A 407 -16.27 -3.13 -8.37
C LEU A 407 -15.47 -3.28 -9.67
N ILE A 408 -14.50 -2.39 -9.94
CA ILE A 408 -13.66 -2.50 -11.13
C ILE A 408 -12.79 -3.77 -11.06
N MET A 409 -12.18 -4.05 -9.89
CA MET A 409 -11.42 -5.29 -9.66
C MET A 409 -12.25 -6.56 -9.94
N LEU A 410 -13.51 -6.58 -9.52
CA LEU A 410 -14.40 -7.72 -9.69
C LEU A 410 -14.63 -8.07 -11.17
N HIS A 411 -14.80 -7.05 -12.02
CA HIS A 411 -15.08 -7.26 -13.44
C HIS A 411 -13.84 -7.32 -14.33
N LYS A 412 -12.64 -6.98 -13.82
CA LYS A 412 -11.45 -6.79 -14.66
C LYS A 412 -11.13 -7.98 -15.57
N SER A 413 -11.32 -9.21 -15.08
CA SER A 413 -10.98 -10.43 -15.84
C SER A 413 -11.86 -10.67 -17.05
N GLU A 414 -13.09 -10.15 -17.04
CA GLU A 414 -14.05 -10.33 -18.14
C GLU A 414 -13.95 -9.21 -19.18
N VAL A 415 -13.18 -8.17 -18.89
CA VAL A 415 -13.12 -6.92 -19.63
C VAL A 415 -11.76 -6.79 -20.31
N SER A 416 -11.48 -7.73 -21.23
CA SER A 416 -10.29 -7.64 -22.10
C SER A 416 -10.45 -6.49 -23.10
N VAL A 417 -9.36 -5.99 -23.67
CA VAL A 417 -9.44 -4.92 -24.69
C VAL A 417 -10.11 -5.36 -25.98
N ALA A 418 -9.94 -6.63 -26.37
CA ALA A 418 -10.67 -7.20 -27.49
C ALA A 418 -12.19 -7.20 -27.21
N THR A 419 -12.58 -7.51 -25.98
CA THR A 419 -13.97 -7.47 -25.54
C THR A 419 -14.49 -6.02 -25.51
N TRP A 420 -13.71 -5.09 -24.94
CA TRP A 420 -14.06 -3.67 -24.84
C TRP A 420 -14.26 -3.04 -26.23
N THR A 421 -13.33 -3.27 -27.16
CA THR A 421 -13.40 -2.73 -28.52
C THR A 421 -14.59 -3.27 -29.31
N LYS A 422 -14.96 -4.54 -29.12
CA LYS A 422 -16.21 -5.12 -29.66
C LYS A 422 -17.45 -4.42 -29.08
N CYS A 423 -17.49 -4.16 -27.78
CA CYS A 423 -18.60 -3.44 -27.15
C CYS A 423 -18.74 -1.98 -27.62
N LEU A 424 -17.66 -1.38 -28.14
CA LEU A 424 -17.69 -0.03 -28.72
C LEU A 424 -18.22 0.00 -30.17
N GLN A 425 -18.25 -1.15 -30.85
CA GLN A 425 -18.75 -1.29 -32.22
C GLN A 425 -20.24 -1.69 -32.17
N ILE A 426 -21.12 -0.69 -32.23
CA ILE A 426 -22.57 -0.89 -32.29
C ILE A 426 -22.92 -1.58 -33.62
N GLY A 427 -23.10 -2.91 -33.62
CA GLY A 427 -23.67 -3.70 -34.73
C GLY A 427 -25.01 -4.31 -34.32
N GLU A 428 -26.02 -4.27 -35.19
CA GLU A 428 -27.44 -4.54 -34.86
C GLU A 428 -27.79 -6.02 -34.51
N ASP A 429 -26.82 -6.94 -34.46
CA ASP A 429 -27.05 -8.39 -34.31
C ASP A 429 -26.78 -8.97 -32.89
N TRP A 430 -26.77 -8.14 -31.83
CA TRP A 430 -26.40 -8.61 -30.48
C TRP A 430 -27.49 -9.36 -29.71
N PHE A 431 -28.76 -9.31 -30.14
CA PHE A 431 -29.88 -9.80 -29.33
C PHE A 431 -29.93 -11.32 -29.12
N GLU A 432 -29.12 -12.10 -29.84
CA GLU A 432 -29.07 -13.56 -29.73
C GLU A 432 -27.79 -14.09 -29.04
N ASP A 433 -26.81 -13.23 -28.72
CA ASP A 433 -25.54 -13.64 -28.11
C ASP A 433 -25.45 -13.28 -26.60
N ASN A 434 -25.63 -14.30 -25.75
CA ASN A 434 -25.51 -14.16 -24.30
C ASN A 434 -24.09 -13.75 -23.85
N GLU A 435 -23.05 -14.07 -24.61
CA GLU A 435 -21.66 -13.72 -24.26
C GLU A 435 -21.43 -12.22 -24.47
N ALA A 436 -21.92 -11.68 -25.59
CA ALA A 436 -21.89 -10.26 -25.87
C ALA A 436 -22.69 -9.42 -24.87
N LEU A 437 -23.87 -9.89 -24.47
CA LEU A 437 -24.69 -9.20 -23.47
C LEU A 437 -23.98 -9.13 -22.11
N ASN A 438 -23.31 -10.22 -21.70
CA ASN A 438 -22.50 -10.24 -20.47
C ASN A 438 -21.31 -9.28 -20.57
N ALA A 439 -20.57 -9.31 -21.68
CA ALA A 439 -19.47 -8.40 -21.96
C ALA A 439 -19.88 -6.93 -21.89
N GLN A 440 -21.06 -6.59 -22.44
CA GLN A 440 -21.63 -5.25 -22.36
C GLN A 440 -21.99 -4.88 -20.91
N GLY A 441 -22.56 -5.83 -20.15
CA GLY A 441 -22.85 -5.66 -18.74
C GLY A 441 -21.60 -5.32 -17.93
N HIS A 442 -20.53 -6.10 -18.07
CA HIS A 442 -19.26 -5.87 -17.37
C HIS A 442 -18.63 -4.53 -17.75
N THR A 443 -18.60 -4.21 -19.04
CA THR A 443 -18.11 -2.92 -19.57
C THR A 443 -18.88 -1.75 -18.97
N LYS A 444 -20.21 -1.86 -18.89
CA LYS A 444 -21.07 -0.82 -18.30
C LYS A 444 -20.80 -0.63 -16.81
N SER A 445 -20.66 -1.71 -16.04
CA SER A 445 -20.35 -1.64 -14.60
C SER A 445 -19.01 -0.95 -14.35
N VAL A 446 -17.97 -1.30 -15.12
CA VAL A 446 -16.63 -0.69 -15.01
C VAL A 446 -16.63 0.78 -15.41
N ARG A 447 -17.29 1.13 -16.53
CA ARG A 447 -17.40 2.53 -17.00
C ARG A 447 -18.12 3.41 -15.97
N GLN A 448 -19.25 2.94 -15.44
CA GLN A 448 -19.99 3.67 -14.42
C GLN A 448 -19.14 3.92 -13.17
N ALA A 449 -18.40 2.90 -12.72
CA ALA A 449 -17.51 3.03 -11.58
C ALA A 449 -16.39 4.06 -11.82
N ALA A 450 -15.77 4.06 -13.00
CA ALA A 450 -14.72 5.01 -13.35
C ALA A 450 -15.22 6.47 -13.41
N HIS A 451 -16.42 6.68 -13.95
CA HIS A 451 -17.07 8.00 -13.91
C HIS A 451 -17.31 8.48 -12.48
N GLU A 452 -17.87 7.63 -11.60
CA GLU A 452 -18.12 7.97 -10.20
C GLU A 452 -16.82 8.25 -9.44
N ILE A 453 -15.76 7.45 -9.65
CA ILE A 453 -14.44 7.69 -9.06
C ILE A 453 -13.92 9.08 -9.47
N THR A 454 -14.02 9.42 -10.74
CA THR A 454 -13.56 10.71 -11.28
C THR A 454 -14.35 11.87 -10.69
N ALA A 455 -15.67 11.72 -10.55
CA ALA A 455 -16.54 12.74 -9.97
C ALA A 455 -16.23 12.99 -8.48
N ILE A 456 -15.98 11.92 -7.70
CA ILE A 456 -15.59 12.05 -6.29
C ILE A 456 -14.24 12.75 -6.16
N HIS A 457 -13.25 12.36 -6.97
CA HIS A 457 -11.93 13.00 -6.97
C HIS A 457 -11.97 14.46 -7.41
N LYS A 458 -12.79 14.79 -8.42
CA LYS A 458 -13.04 16.18 -8.81
C LYS A 458 -13.60 17.00 -7.64
N THR A 459 -14.59 16.45 -6.94
CA THR A 459 -15.20 17.10 -5.76
C THR A 459 -14.15 17.33 -4.66
N LEU A 460 -13.31 16.33 -4.37
CA LEU A 460 -12.23 16.45 -3.39
C LEU A 460 -11.19 17.51 -3.78
N HIS A 461 -10.87 17.62 -5.07
CA HIS A 461 -9.96 18.63 -5.60
C HIS A 461 -10.54 20.04 -5.48
N GLU A 462 -11.81 20.23 -5.87
CA GLU A 462 -12.53 21.50 -5.70
C GLU A 462 -12.62 21.93 -4.22
N GLN A 463 -12.65 20.95 -3.31
CA GLN A 463 -12.64 21.14 -1.86
C GLN A 463 -11.23 21.31 -1.25
N GLN A 464 -10.16 21.31 -2.05
CA GLN A 464 -8.76 21.42 -1.62
C GLN A 464 -8.30 20.29 -0.67
N LEU A 465 -8.91 19.11 -0.80
CA LEU A 465 -8.58 17.93 0.03
C LEU A 465 -7.56 17.00 -0.62
N THR A 466 -7.31 17.15 -1.92
CA THR A 466 -6.35 16.32 -2.69
C THR A 466 -4.96 16.20 -2.04
N PRO A 467 -4.34 17.26 -1.49
CA PRO A 467 -3.03 17.17 -0.84
C PRO A 467 -2.98 16.35 0.45
N SER A 468 -4.12 15.91 0.96
CA SER A 468 -4.23 15.08 2.16
C SER A 468 -4.69 13.66 1.85
N LEU A 469 -4.84 13.31 0.57
CA LEU A 469 -5.31 11.98 0.17
C LEU A 469 -4.27 10.90 0.50
N PRO A 470 -4.69 9.77 1.10
CA PRO A 470 -3.82 8.61 1.29
C PRO A 470 -3.36 8.00 -0.04
N THR A 471 -2.26 7.26 0.00
CA THR A 471 -1.68 6.59 -1.18
C THR A 471 -2.67 5.65 -1.90
N THR A 472 -3.61 5.05 -1.18
CA THR A 472 -4.68 4.20 -1.77
C THR A 472 -5.56 4.97 -2.76
N CYS A 473 -5.71 6.28 -2.60
CA CYS A 473 -6.49 7.13 -3.51
C CYS A 473 -5.78 7.37 -4.84
N ILE A 474 -4.45 7.26 -4.91
CA ILE A 474 -3.72 7.30 -6.20
C ILE A 474 -4.17 6.11 -7.04
N ALA A 475 -4.22 4.92 -6.46
CA ALA A 475 -4.65 3.71 -7.15
C ALA A 475 -6.07 3.82 -7.73
N THR A 476 -6.99 4.48 -7.03
CA THR A 476 -8.36 4.68 -7.53
C THR A 476 -8.39 5.64 -8.71
N VAL A 477 -7.62 6.75 -8.69
CA VAL A 477 -7.49 7.64 -9.86
C VAL A 477 -6.91 6.88 -11.05
N CYS A 478 -5.83 6.13 -10.85
CA CYS A 478 -5.19 5.33 -11.90
C CYS A 478 -6.17 4.31 -12.52
N THR A 479 -7.03 3.73 -11.68
CA THR A 479 -8.07 2.80 -12.13
C THR A 479 -9.12 3.47 -13.02
N ALA A 480 -9.56 4.68 -12.68
CA ALA A 480 -10.47 5.42 -13.54
C ALA A 480 -9.79 5.84 -14.86
N VAL A 481 -8.54 6.31 -14.79
CA VAL A 481 -7.76 6.71 -15.97
C VAL A 481 -7.66 5.58 -16.99
N PHE A 482 -7.36 4.35 -16.56
CA PHE A 482 -7.29 3.22 -17.47
C PHE A 482 -8.59 3.02 -18.25
N VAL A 483 -9.73 3.06 -17.55
CA VAL A 483 -11.06 2.91 -18.18
C VAL A 483 -11.32 4.04 -19.17
N HIS A 484 -10.98 5.28 -18.82
CA HIS A 484 -11.16 6.41 -19.75
C HIS A 484 -10.23 6.33 -20.96
N LEU A 485 -9.00 5.81 -20.81
CA LEU A 485 -8.12 5.56 -21.96
C LEU A 485 -8.72 4.53 -22.91
N LEU A 486 -9.40 3.50 -22.39
CA LEU A 486 -10.14 2.54 -23.23
C LEU A 486 -11.31 3.21 -23.96
N ASP A 487 -12.08 4.07 -23.28
CA ASP A 487 -13.21 4.79 -23.90
C ASP A 487 -12.77 5.88 -24.88
N ALA A 488 -11.59 6.47 -24.68
CA ALA A 488 -11.02 7.45 -25.61
C ALA A 488 -10.69 6.83 -26.99
N ARG A 489 -10.63 5.50 -27.09
CA ARG A 489 -10.49 4.76 -28.35
C ARG A 489 -11.82 4.51 -29.08
N SER A 490 -12.94 4.95 -28.51
CA SER A 490 -14.26 4.76 -29.12
C SER A 490 -14.39 5.45 -30.48
N THR A 491 -15.06 4.77 -31.40
CA THR A 491 -15.51 5.36 -32.68
C THR A 491 -16.67 6.33 -32.48
N GLU A 492 -17.40 6.21 -31.36
CA GLU A 492 -18.48 7.12 -31.00
C GLU A 492 -17.93 8.40 -30.38
N GLY A 493 -18.18 9.54 -31.04
CA GLY A 493 -17.64 10.83 -30.62
C GLY A 493 -18.09 11.30 -29.23
N SER A 494 -19.29 10.95 -28.80
CA SER A 494 -19.84 11.28 -27.46
C SER A 494 -19.02 10.63 -26.34
N ILE A 495 -18.81 9.31 -26.41
CA ILE A 495 -18.03 8.51 -25.46
C ILE A 495 -16.58 8.99 -25.45
N ARG A 496 -15.99 9.15 -26.64
CA ARG A 496 -14.60 9.60 -26.77
C ARG A 496 -14.38 10.98 -26.14
N ASN A 497 -15.25 11.96 -26.44
CA ASN A 497 -15.09 13.31 -25.93
C ASN A 497 -15.27 13.38 -24.40
N SER A 498 -16.26 12.66 -23.86
CA SER A 498 -16.45 12.57 -22.40
C SER A 498 -15.26 11.90 -21.71
N ALA A 499 -14.68 10.86 -22.31
CA ALA A 499 -13.50 10.20 -21.77
C ALA A 499 -12.27 11.13 -21.73
N LEU A 500 -12.06 11.95 -22.77
CA LEU A 500 -10.98 12.94 -22.79
C LEU A 500 -11.15 14.03 -21.72
N GLU A 501 -12.37 14.50 -21.46
CA GLU A 501 -12.66 15.44 -20.37
C GLU A 501 -12.38 14.84 -18.99
N HIS A 502 -12.77 13.58 -18.78
CA HIS A 502 -12.45 12.87 -17.54
C HIS A 502 -10.94 12.63 -17.38
N LEU A 503 -10.22 12.34 -18.46
CA LEU A 503 -8.76 12.18 -18.44
C LEU A 503 -8.05 13.49 -18.06
N ASP A 504 -8.50 14.63 -18.57
CA ASP A 504 -7.95 15.94 -18.19
C ASP A 504 -8.16 16.23 -16.70
N THR A 505 -9.34 15.90 -16.18
CA THR A 505 -9.64 15.98 -14.74
C THR A 505 -8.71 15.07 -13.93
N CYS A 506 -8.54 13.81 -14.34
CA CYS A 506 -7.65 12.88 -13.65
C CYS A 506 -6.18 13.32 -13.70
N LEU A 507 -5.70 13.83 -14.83
CA LEU A 507 -4.34 14.34 -14.98
C LEU A 507 -4.07 15.51 -14.03
N THR A 508 -4.99 16.46 -13.93
CA THR A 508 -4.90 17.59 -12.98
C THR A 508 -4.71 17.09 -11.55
N ILE A 509 -5.48 16.09 -11.15
CA ILE A 509 -5.42 15.50 -9.82
C ILE A 509 -4.13 14.71 -9.62
N LEU A 510 -3.69 13.93 -10.61
CA LEU A 510 -2.43 13.19 -10.54
C LEU A 510 -1.21 14.11 -10.45
N HIS A 511 -1.20 15.27 -11.14
CA HIS A 511 -0.14 16.26 -10.99
C HIS A 511 -0.05 16.77 -9.54
N GLU A 512 -1.18 17.09 -8.92
CA GLU A 512 -1.20 17.54 -7.53
C GLU A 512 -0.73 16.44 -6.57
N LEU A 513 -1.14 15.19 -6.80
CA LEU A 513 -0.67 14.03 -6.04
C LEU A 513 0.82 13.72 -6.28
N GLY A 514 1.36 14.06 -7.45
CA GLY A 514 2.76 13.88 -7.83
C GLY A 514 3.74 14.61 -6.91
N HIS A 515 3.33 15.76 -6.35
CA HIS A 515 4.12 16.48 -5.35
C HIS A 515 4.30 15.72 -4.03
N MET A 516 3.49 14.69 -3.79
CA MET A 516 3.49 13.89 -2.56
C MET A 516 4.04 12.49 -2.74
N ASN A 517 4.03 11.98 -3.97
CA ASN A 517 4.41 10.61 -4.29
C ASN A 517 5.07 10.58 -5.68
N GLU A 518 6.32 10.13 -5.71
CA GLU A 518 7.10 9.98 -6.94
C GLU A 518 6.37 9.09 -7.97
N ALA A 519 5.73 8.01 -7.51
CA ALA A 519 4.99 7.11 -8.40
C ALA A 519 3.78 7.77 -9.09
N ALA A 520 3.12 8.72 -8.44
CA ALA A 520 2.06 9.47 -9.11
C ALA A 520 2.62 10.34 -10.25
N THR A 521 3.85 10.86 -10.11
CA THR A 521 4.53 11.63 -11.15
C THR A 521 4.84 10.76 -12.38
N ASP A 522 5.31 9.53 -12.14
CA ASP A 522 5.62 8.59 -13.23
C ASP A 522 4.36 8.14 -13.97
N ILE A 523 3.30 7.81 -13.24
CA ILE A 523 2.00 7.46 -13.84
C ILE A 523 1.46 8.64 -14.65
N THR A 524 1.57 9.88 -14.16
CA THR A 524 1.13 11.07 -14.88
C THR A 524 1.79 11.16 -16.26
N ARG A 525 3.12 10.98 -16.32
CA ARG A 525 3.90 11.02 -17.57
C ARG A 525 3.45 9.96 -18.59
N ILE A 526 3.13 8.76 -18.09
CA ILE A 526 2.63 7.66 -18.92
C ILE A 526 1.26 8.02 -19.50
N VAL A 527 0.35 8.52 -18.66
CA VAL A 527 -1.01 8.88 -19.06
C VAL A 527 -1.01 10.03 -20.07
N GLU A 528 -0.21 11.08 -19.85
CA GLU A 528 -0.05 12.19 -20.80
C GLU A 528 0.43 11.72 -22.18
N SER A 529 1.31 10.71 -22.21
CA SER A 529 1.83 10.13 -23.44
C SER A 529 0.74 9.35 -24.18
N ALA A 530 -0.07 8.58 -23.44
CA ALA A 530 -1.22 7.86 -23.99
C ALA A 530 -2.31 8.81 -24.52
N VAL A 531 -2.64 9.87 -23.79
CA VAL A 531 -3.62 10.89 -24.22
C VAL A 531 -3.17 11.58 -25.51
N ARG A 532 -1.88 11.93 -25.62
CA ARG A 532 -1.31 12.52 -26.85
C ARG A 532 -1.40 11.57 -28.04
N ALA A 533 -1.14 10.27 -27.84
CA ALA A 533 -1.27 9.28 -28.89
C ALA A 533 -2.72 9.15 -29.40
N VAL A 534 -3.70 9.18 -28.48
CA VAL A 534 -5.13 9.10 -28.84
C VAL A 534 -5.61 10.39 -29.51
N GLY A 535 -5.16 11.56 -29.05
CA GLY A 535 -5.52 12.86 -29.64
C GLY A 535 -4.90 13.14 -31.01
N GLY A 536 -3.69 12.62 -31.27
CA GLY A 536 -2.94 12.81 -32.53
C GLY A 536 -3.54 12.11 -33.74
N GLY A 537 -4.32 11.03 -33.53
CA GLY A 537 -4.94 10.24 -34.60
C GLY A 537 -6.04 10.96 -35.40
N SER A 538 -6.48 12.15 -34.97
CA SER A 538 -7.56 12.92 -35.66
C SER A 538 -7.08 14.07 -36.54
N SER A 539 -5.77 14.30 -36.73
CA SER A 539 -5.27 15.40 -37.59
C SER A 539 -4.49 14.98 -38.84
N ALA A 540 -4.30 13.67 -39.10
CA ALA A 540 -3.52 13.19 -40.24
C ALA A 540 -4.37 12.67 -41.43
N ALA A 541 -5.61 13.13 -41.57
CA ALA A 541 -6.46 12.79 -42.72
C ALA A 541 -7.05 14.04 -43.37
N SER A 542 -6.22 14.82 -44.07
CA SER A 542 -6.61 15.60 -45.27
C SER A 542 -5.48 16.52 -45.71
N THR A 543 -4.63 16.05 -46.64
CA THR A 543 -3.91 16.76 -47.72
C THR A 543 -2.71 15.89 -48.12
N GLY A 544 -2.43 15.55 -49.37
CA GLY A 544 -3.10 15.84 -50.63
C GLY A 544 -2.84 14.73 -51.64
N GLN A 545 -3.78 14.63 -52.56
CA GLN A 545 -3.72 13.83 -53.78
C GLN A 545 -2.93 14.62 -54.84
N GLU A 546 -2.35 13.88 -55.80
CA GLU A 546 -1.71 14.30 -57.06
C GLU A 546 -0.17 14.52 -57.09
N ASN A 547 0.61 13.54 -57.60
CA ASN A 547 0.83 13.30 -59.04
C ASN A 547 2.09 12.45 -59.29
N ALA A 548 1.99 11.60 -60.31
CA ALA A 548 2.98 10.61 -60.75
C ALA A 548 4.20 11.23 -61.44
N ALA A 549 5.37 10.59 -61.28
CA ALA A 549 6.24 10.15 -62.38
C ALA A 549 7.49 9.42 -61.85
N SER A 550 7.66 8.17 -62.28
CA SER A 550 8.95 7.47 -62.31
C SER A 550 9.91 8.15 -63.30
N PRO A 551 11.23 7.98 -63.16
CA PRO A 551 11.83 6.96 -64.02
C PRO A 551 12.98 6.15 -63.41
N THR A 552 13.12 4.97 -64.01
CA THR A 552 14.21 4.00 -64.02
C THR A 552 15.61 4.58 -64.28
N GLY A 553 16.65 4.00 -63.68
CA GLY A 553 18.04 4.22 -64.08
C GLY A 553 19.06 3.38 -63.30
N THR A 554 19.72 2.48 -64.00
CA THR A 554 20.57 1.37 -63.54
C THR A 554 22.05 1.76 -63.34
N ALA A 555 22.72 1.00 -62.46
CA ALA A 555 24.14 0.55 -62.54
C ALA A 555 25.30 1.40 -61.97
N GLY A 556 26.23 0.67 -61.29
CA GLY A 556 27.66 1.01 -61.14
C GLY A 556 28.13 1.22 -59.70
N SER A 557 28.39 0.17 -58.90
CA SER A 557 29.74 -0.37 -58.63
C SER A 557 30.88 0.66 -58.58
N THR A 558 31.45 0.90 -57.39
CA THR A 558 32.88 0.62 -57.09
C THR A 558 33.24 0.95 -55.63
N ARG A 559 34.37 0.38 -55.21
CA ARG A 559 34.85 0.04 -53.87
C ARG A 559 36.13 0.82 -53.57
N SER A 560 36.52 0.86 -52.28
CA SER A 560 37.88 1.14 -51.71
C SER A 560 38.00 2.52 -51.04
N ARG A 561 38.13 2.65 -49.70
CA ARG A 561 39.15 2.18 -48.73
C ARG A 561 40.46 3.00 -48.79
N PHE A 562 40.78 3.74 -47.72
CA PHE A 562 42.09 4.02 -47.08
C PHE A 562 41.82 4.91 -45.82
N THR A 563 41.91 4.41 -44.56
CA THR A 563 43.04 4.30 -43.59
C THR A 563 43.46 5.58 -42.83
N ASN A 564 43.50 5.44 -41.48
CA ASN A 564 44.43 5.99 -40.47
C ASN A 564 44.55 7.52 -40.30
N ASP A 565 44.80 8.13 -39.13
CA ASP A 565 45.31 7.73 -37.80
C ASP A 565 44.95 8.85 -36.78
N GLY A 566 44.99 8.56 -35.47
CA GLY A 566 45.10 9.62 -34.44
C GLY A 566 44.57 9.27 -33.04
N GLN A 567 45.40 8.62 -32.21
CA GLN A 567 45.20 8.28 -30.79
C GLN A 567 45.17 9.48 -29.82
N CYS A 568 44.53 9.30 -28.65
CA CYS A 568 45.07 9.48 -27.26
C CYS A 568 43.88 9.66 -26.28
N GLY A 569 43.71 9.00 -25.13
CA GLY A 569 44.42 7.98 -24.36
C GLY A 569 43.59 7.68 -23.11
N THR A 570 43.54 6.42 -22.66
CA THR A 570 42.90 5.92 -21.42
C THR A 570 43.88 6.04 -20.23
N PRO A 571 43.51 5.69 -18.97
CA PRO A 571 43.46 4.29 -18.57
C PRO A 571 42.28 3.89 -17.65
N SER A 572 41.95 2.60 -17.75
CA SER A 572 41.08 1.79 -16.89
C SER A 572 41.95 0.89 -15.99
N PHE A 573 41.44 0.48 -14.82
CA PHE A 573 41.85 -0.70 -14.03
C PHE A 573 40.77 -0.95 -12.95
N MET A 574 40.25 -2.14 -12.61
CA MET A 574 40.56 -3.52 -12.94
C MET A 574 39.29 -4.39 -12.72
N GLU A 575 39.31 -5.58 -13.31
CA GLU A 575 38.23 -6.52 -13.63
C GLU A 575 38.41 -7.87 -12.90
N GLY A 576 37.36 -8.70 -12.89
CA GLY A 576 37.43 -10.17 -12.76
C GLY A 576 36.24 -10.78 -11.99
N VAL A 577 35.63 -11.93 -12.33
CA VAL A 577 35.81 -12.98 -13.35
C VAL A 577 34.48 -13.79 -13.40
N VAL A 578 33.98 -14.20 -14.57
CA VAL A 578 32.98 -15.28 -14.76
C VAL A 578 33.50 -16.24 -15.84
N PRO A 579 33.41 -17.58 -15.67
CA PRO A 579 33.96 -18.55 -16.64
C PRO A 579 32.98 -19.02 -17.74
N ASP A 580 33.58 -19.60 -18.77
CA ASP A 580 33.16 -19.85 -20.16
C ASP A 580 32.03 -20.86 -20.44
N GLN A 581 31.36 -20.68 -21.60
CA GLN A 581 30.59 -21.71 -22.33
C GLN A 581 31.17 -21.92 -23.76
N PRO A 582 31.19 -23.16 -24.32
CA PRO A 582 31.70 -23.46 -25.66
C PRO A 582 30.60 -23.44 -26.77
N PRO A 583 30.96 -23.53 -28.08
CA PRO A 583 30.27 -22.81 -29.16
C PRO A 583 29.23 -23.59 -29.99
N ASN A 584 28.40 -22.79 -30.66
CA ASN A 584 27.28 -23.05 -31.58
C ASN A 584 27.41 -24.19 -32.62
N GLN A 585 26.25 -24.79 -32.96
CA GLN A 585 25.95 -25.24 -34.32
C GLN A 585 24.59 -24.69 -34.80
N HIS A 586 24.63 -24.18 -36.03
CA HIS A 586 23.58 -23.47 -36.77
C HIS A 586 22.42 -24.37 -37.24
N THR A 587 21.20 -23.80 -37.26
CA THR A 587 20.25 -23.95 -38.38
C THR A 587 19.31 -22.73 -38.46
N HIS A 588 19.13 -22.25 -39.70
CA HIS A 588 18.23 -21.21 -40.22
C HIS A 588 16.84 -21.16 -39.54
N GLY A 589 16.13 -20.04 -39.34
CA GLY A 589 16.19 -18.69 -39.89
C GLY A 589 14.75 -18.20 -40.14
N THR A 590 14.22 -17.34 -39.28
CA THR A 590 13.09 -16.44 -39.56
C THR A 590 13.30 -15.15 -38.78
N SER A 591 13.24 -14.03 -39.50
CA SER A 591 13.50 -12.67 -39.00
C SER A 591 12.46 -12.24 -37.96
N SER A 592 12.89 -12.07 -36.71
CA SER A 592 12.20 -11.26 -35.71
C SER A 592 12.53 -9.77 -35.93
N PRO A 593 11.55 -8.85 -35.84
CA PRO A 593 11.87 -7.43 -35.81
C PRO A 593 12.56 -7.08 -34.48
N SER A 594 13.34 -6.00 -34.54
CA SER A 594 14.14 -5.43 -33.45
C SER A 594 13.40 -5.40 -32.11
N ARG A 595 14.05 -5.93 -31.07
CA ARG A 595 13.79 -5.53 -29.69
C ARG A 595 14.25 -4.07 -29.54
N ASP A 596 13.31 -3.15 -29.70
CA ASP A 596 13.53 -1.73 -29.48
C ASP A 596 13.38 -1.34 -28.00
N ALA A 597 14.05 -0.25 -27.63
CA ALA A 597 14.51 0.13 -26.30
C ALA A 597 13.45 0.56 -25.26
N PHE A 598 12.20 0.10 -25.34
CA PHE A 598 11.13 0.46 -24.39
C PHE A 598 10.89 -0.60 -23.30
N GLY A 599 11.01 -1.90 -23.63
CA GLY A 599 10.91 -2.97 -22.63
C GLY A 599 12.04 -2.96 -21.59
N ALA A 600 13.16 -2.28 -21.87
CA ALA A 600 14.24 -2.07 -20.91
C ALA A 600 13.95 -0.93 -19.90
N ALA A 601 12.95 -0.08 -20.17
CA ALA A 601 12.52 0.96 -19.24
C ALA A 601 11.53 0.44 -18.18
N PHE A 602 11.04 -0.80 -18.30
CA PHE A 602 10.18 -1.45 -17.30
C PHE A 602 10.90 -2.57 -16.53
N GLU A 603 12.13 -2.94 -16.92
CA GLU A 603 13.07 -3.60 -16.00
C GLU A 603 13.68 -2.58 -15.02
N PHE A 604 12.83 -1.83 -14.32
CA PHE A 604 13.27 -1.16 -13.10
C PHE A 604 13.44 -2.25 -12.04
N GLY A 605 14.70 -2.66 -11.83
CA GLY A 605 15.12 -3.41 -10.66
C GLY A 605 14.89 -2.59 -9.38
N GLY A 606 13.64 -2.50 -8.95
CA GLY A 606 13.17 -1.81 -7.75
C GLY A 606 11.66 -2.02 -7.60
N GLN A 607 11.24 -2.72 -6.54
CA GLN A 607 9.82 -3.02 -6.29
C GLN A 607 9.06 -1.75 -5.88
N ASP A 608 8.29 -1.19 -6.81
CA ASP A 608 7.36 -0.07 -6.62
C ASP A 608 6.22 -0.45 -5.65
N LEU A 609 5.62 0.54 -4.97
CA LEU A 609 4.36 0.47 -4.24
C LEU A 609 3.19 -0.02 -5.14
N PHE A 610 3.36 0.12 -6.45
CA PHE A 610 2.47 -0.39 -7.49
C PHE A 610 3.04 -1.60 -8.24
N TYR A 611 4.08 -2.27 -7.75
CA TYR A 611 4.61 -3.50 -8.34
C TYR A 611 3.56 -4.62 -8.29
N GLY A 612 2.93 -4.89 -9.43
CA GLY A 612 1.75 -5.74 -9.55
C GLY A 612 0.47 -5.01 -9.95
N VAL A 613 0.47 -3.69 -10.06
CA VAL A 613 -0.53 -2.95 -10.86
C VAL A 613 -0.46 -3.38 -12.31
N GLU A 614 0.66 -3.96 -12.77
CA GLU A 614 0.73 -4.67 -14.06
C GLU A 614 -0.15 -5.92 -14.14
N ASN A 615 -0.52 -6.51 -13.01
CA ASN A 615 -1.56 -7.53 -12.94
C ASN A 615 -2.97 -6.92 -12.81
N PHE A 616 -3.07 -5.61 -12.58
CA PHE A 616 -4.31 -4.85 -12.55
C PHE A 616 -4.63 -4.31 -13.95
N PHE A 617 -3.64 -3.77 -14.65
CA PHE A 617 -3.69 -3.26 -16.01
C PHE A 617 -2.63 -3.95 -16.86
N ASP A 618 -3.03 -4.52 -17.97
CA ASP A 618 -2.12 -5.10 -18.95
C ASP A 618 -1.25 -3.97 -19.55
N PHE A 619 0.00 -3.78 -19.14
CA PHE A 619 0.85 -2.67 -19.63
C PHE A 619 1.45 -2.92 -21.02
N GLU A 620 1.43 -4.16 -21.53
CA GLU A 620 1.63 -4.44 -22.97
C GLU A 620 0.59 -3.68 -23.82
N LEU A 621 -0.54 -3.29 -23.20
CA LEU A 621 -1.56 -2.44 -23.79
C LEU A 621 -1.11 -0.98 -23.99
N ILE A 622 -0.28 -0.44 -23.09
CA ILE A 622 0.27 0.92 -23.22
C ILE A 622 1.41 0.93 -24.24
N GLU A 623 2.22 -0.15 -24.29
CA GLU A 623 3.22 -0.35 -25.35
C GLU A 623 2.59 -0.56 -26.74
N SER A 624 1.45 -1.26 -26.83
CA SER A 624 0.74 -1.40 -28.11
C SER A 624 0.04 -0.12 -28.57
N VAL A 625 -0.28 0.81 -27.65
CA VAL A 625 -0.78 2.16 -27.98
C VAL A 625 0.32 3.02 -28.63
N SER A 626 1.58 2.88 -28.25
CA SER A 626 2.69 3.59 -28.91
C SER A 626 3.08 2.95 -30.26
N LEU A 627 2.97 1.62 -30.39
CA LEU A 627 3.28 0.89 -31.62
C LEU A 627 2.21 1.03 -32.71
N LEU A 628 0.92 1.14 -32.37
CA LEU A 628 -0.18 1.29 -33.34
C LEU A 628 -0.44 2.75 -33.76
N ALA A 629 0.08 3.74 -33.03
CA ALA A 629 0.03 5.15 -33.43
C ALA A 629 1.12 5.52 -34.48
N GLY A 630 2.01 4.58 -34.79
CA GLY A 630 3.08 4.72 -35.79
C GLY A 630 2.92 3.86 -37.04
N ALA A 631 1.76 3.21 -37.25
CA ALA A 631 1.47 2.34 -38.40
C ALA A 631 0.42 2.92 -39.34
#